data_AF-R7AVG3-F1
#
_entry.id   AF-R7AVG3-F1
#
_cell.length_a   1.000
_cell.length_b   1.000
_cell.length_c   1.000
_cell.angle_alpha   90.00
_cell.angle_beta   90.00
_cell.angle_gamma   90.00
#
_symmetry.space_group_name_H-M   'P 1'
#
loop_
_entity.id
_entity.type
_entity.pdbx_description
1 polymer ?
#
loop_
_entity_poly.entity_id
_entity_poly.type
_entity_poly.pdbx_seq_one_letter_code
_entity_poly.pdbx_strand_id
1 'polypeptide(L)'
;MLGIERKITDWIRRYYFIIFWIFAFIAGLKLRKMGLEFVSSDFQNYLQPWYDTMKANTGFKGLVLDFYTYYIPYMCLIAIATYFESLDYMLYLKVISVMAELVCACFGGICAYRLLKDKKEGKLYAAIAFAIIWLSPTTIMNGAFWGQCDYIYTAFIFVSIWAMLREKYRLAFVFLGIAFAFKLQAIFILPAYVIYYFCSRKFPITRFLYIPLCYLIGGLPAILEGKSIKDTYGIYVTQSHGFGQLSMNIPNIYRFLTDEGYNFFYSWGVAATMLIFCILAGMVFYRDYRIDERIFLIMCAVSAGICCMFLPEMHERYSVLFIMLSYLYFIVYDRRKVILAGILDGIATITYCHCLYGLDLIEHYKVFAVINLLILFYMIVETVIVCNKKKAGISA
;
A
#
# COMPACT_ATOMS: atom_id res chain seq x y z
N MET A 1 -50.69 3.58 -12.33
CA MET A 1 -49.27 3.74 -12.66
C MET A 1 -48.32 3.69 -11.44
N LEU A 2 -48.78 3.88 -10.20
CA LEU A 2 -47.92 3.96 -9.00
C LEU A 2 -47.34 2.62 -8.46
N GLY A 3 -47.90 1.46 -8.84
CA GLY A 3 -47.53 0.17 -8.23
C GLY A 3 -46.15 -0.36 -8.65
N ILE A 4 -45.82 -0.25 -9.94
CA ILE A 4 -44.54 -0.71 -10.49
C ILE A 4 -43.42 0.27 -10.10
N GLU A 5 -43.66 1.57 -10.23
CA GLU A 5 -42.72 2.62 -9.82
C GLU A 5 -42.36 2.53 -8.34
N ARG A 6 -43.36 2.30 -7.47
CA ARG A 6 -43.12 2.10 -6.03
C ARG A 6 -42.28 0.85 -5.74
N LYS A 7 -42.57 -0.27 -6.42
CA LYS A 7 -41.74 -1.49 -6.31
C LYS A 7 -40.30 -1.26 -6.74
N ILE A 8 -40.08 -0.53 -7.84
CA ILE A 8 -38.74 -0.19 -8.34
C ILE A 8 -38.01 0.72 -7.35
N THR A 9 -38.66 1.78 -6.87
CA THR A 9 -38.06 2.72 -5.91
C THR A 9 -37.74 2.07 -4.56
N ASP A 10 -38.61 1.20 -4.04
CA ASP A 10 -38.35 0.43 -2.83
C ASP A 10 -37.19 -0.57 -3.03
N TRP A 11 -37.10 -1.20 -4.21
CA TRP A 11 -35.98 -2.08 -4.57
C TRP A 11 -34.66 -1.30 -4.63
N ILE A 12 -34.64 -0.14 -5.30
CA ILE A 12 -33.46 0.73 -5.37
C ILE A 12 -33.05 1.16 -3.95
N ARG A 13 -33.99 1.61 -3.11
CA ARG A 13 -33.71 1.99 -1.72
C ARG A 13 -33.18 0.83 -0.88
N ARG A 14 -33.57 -0.41 -1.18
CA ARG A 14 -33.06 -1.60 -0.50
C ARG A 14 -31.65 -1.98 -0.94
N TYR A 15 -31.31 -1.79 -2.22
CA TYR A 15 -30.07 -2.28 -2.83
C TYR A 15 -29.13 -1.18 -3.35
N TYR A 16 -29.37 0.10 -3.02
CA TYR A 16 -28.61 1.24 -3.53
C TYR A 16 -27.10 1.10 -3.36
N PHE A 17 -26.63 0.53 -2.25
CA PHE A 17 -25.20 0.31 -1.99
C PHE A 17 -24.59 -0.76 -2.91
N ILE A 18 -25.36 -1.78 -3.30
CA ILE A 18 -24.94 -2.80 -4.28
C ILE A 18 -24.89 -2.17 -5.67
N ILE A 19 -25.92 -1.40 -6.03
CA ILE A 19 -25.97 -0.69 -7.31
C ILE A 19 -24.77 0.26 -7.43
N PHE A 20 -24.48 1.03 -6.37
CA PHE A 20 -23.32 1.91 -6.30
C PHE A 20 -22.01 1.14 -6.44
N TRP A 21 -21.86 0.03 -5.74
CA TRP A 21 -20.67 -0.83 -5.85
C TRP A 21 -20.48 -1.38 -7.28
N ILE A 22 -21.54 -1.89 -7.91
CA ILE A 22 -21.50 -2.39 -9.30
C ILE A 22 -21.13 -1.27 -10.27
N PHE A 23 -21.72 -0.08 -10.10
CA PHE A 23 -21.40 1.07 -10.93
C PHE A 23 -19.93 1.48 -10.80
N ALA A 24 -19.42 1.58 -9.56
CA ALA A 24 -18.01 1.88 -9.32
C ALA A 24 -17.09 0.81 -9.91
N PHE A 25 -17.42 -0.47 -9.74
CA PHE A 25 -16.67 -1.58 -10.32
C PHE A 25 -16.57 -1.45 -11.84
N ILE A 26 -17.70 -1.31 -12.54
CA ILE A 26 -17.76 -1.17 -14.00
C ILE A 26 -17.02 0.10 -14.45
N ALA A 27 -17.20 1.23 -13.76
CA ALA A 27 -16.51 2.47 -14.07
C ALA A 27 -14.99 2.30 -13.98
N GLY A 28 -14.47 1.66 -12.92
CA GLY A 28 -13.03 1.47 -12.78
C GLY A 28 -12.45 0.46 -13.76
N LEU A 29 -13.22 -0.54 -14.23
CA LEU A 29 -12.80 -1.38 -15.36
C LEU A 29 -12.69 -0.58 -16.65
N LYS A 30 -13.68 0.28 -16.94
CA LYS A 30 -13.67 1.14 -18.13
C LYS A 30 -12.49 2.12 -18.13
N LEU A 31 -12.19 2.73 -16.99
CA LEU A 31 -11.05 3.66 -16.86
C LEU A 31 -9.71 2.94 -17.06
N ARG A 32 -9.54 1.74 -16.51
CA ARG A 32 -8.31 0.95 -16.69
C ARG A 32 -8.10 0.51 -18.13
N LYS A 33 -9.17 0.23 -18.87
CA LYS A 33 -9.07 -0.09 -20.31
C LYS A 33 -8.29 0.98 -21.09
N MET A 34 -8.39 2.25 -20.68
CA MET A 34 -7.67 3.36 -21.33
C MET A 34 -6.14 3.30 -21.15
N GLY A 35 -5.66 2.60 -20.12
CA GLY A 35 -4.23 2.49 -19.81
C GLY A 35 -3.57 1.19 -20.27
N LEU A 36 -4.33 0.12 -20.55
CA LEU A 36 -3.76 -1.22 -20.75
C LEU A 36 -2.70 -1.28 -21.87
N GLU A 37 -2.88 -0.52 -22.94
CA GLU A 37 -1.94 -0.46 -24.07
C GLU A 37 -0.80 0.56 -23.86
N PHE A 38 -0.85 1.37 -22.79
CA PHE A 38 0.18 2.37 -22.51
C PHE A 38 1.51 1.71 -22.15
N VAL A 39 2.57 1.97 -22.90
CA VAL A 39 3.88 1.39 -22.64
C VAL A 39 4.70 2.34 -21.75
N SER A 40 4.90 1.97 -20.48
CA SER A 40 5.67 2.79 -19.53
C SER A 40 7.18 2.60 -19.68
N SER A 41 7.97 3.59 -19.24
CA SER A 41 9.43 3.49 -19.17
C SER A 41 9.88 2.28 -18.34
N ASP A 42 9.20 2.02 -17.21
CA ASP A 42 9.53 0.84 -16.37
C ASP A 42 9.26 -0.48 -17.09
N PHE A 43 8.21 -0.53 -17.91
CA PHE A 43 7.93 -1.71 -18.71
C PHE A 43 9.04 -1.95 -19.74
N GLN A 44 9.42 -0.92 -20.50
CA GLN A 44 10.45 -1.03 -21.54
C GLN A 44 11.84 -1.32 -20.99
N ASN A 45 12.21 -0.67 -19.89
CA ASN A 45 13.58 -0.71 -19.38
C ASN A 45 13.83 -1.86 -18.40
N TYR A 46 12.78 -2.40 -17.77
CA TYR A 46 12.91 -3.45 -16.76
C TYR A 46 12.00 -4.64 -17.03
N LEU A 47 10.68 -4.46 -17.00
CA LEU A 47 9.75 -5.60 -16.95
C LEU A 47 9.78 -6.47 -18.21
N GLN A 48 9.93 -5.86 -19.40
CA GLN A 48 10.05 -6.55 -20.67
C GLN A 48 11.42 -7.25 -20.81
N PRO A 49 12.57 -6.60 -20.62
CA PRO A 49 13.88 -7.27 -20.60
C PRO A 49 13.97 -8.43 -19.60
N TRP A 50 13.34 -8.29 -18.43
CA TRP A 50 13.29 -9.37 -17.43
C TRP A 50 12.55 -10.59 -17.96
N TYR A 51 11.40 -10.40 -18.60
CA TYR A 51 10.65 -11.47 -19.24
C TYR A 51 11.41 -12.10 -20.39
N ASP A 52 12.01 -11.31 -21.26
CA ASP A 52 12.75 -11.81 -22.42
C ASP A 52 13.93 -12.69 -21.98
N THR A 53 14.67 -12.23 -20.96
CA THR A 53 15.76 -13.00 -20.36
C THR A 53 15.23 -14.29 -19.72
N MET A 54 14.12 -14.22 -18.99
CA MET A 54 13.51 -15.38 -18.35
C MET A 54 13.01 -16.42 -19.38
N LYS A 55 12.38 -15.95 -20.46
CA LYS A 55 11.89 -16.79 -21.56
C LYS A 55 13.02 -17.47 -22.32
N ALA A 56 14.10 -16.73 -22.61
CA ALA A 56 15.31 -17.28 -23.23
C ALA A 56 15.98 -18.36 -22.36
N ASN A 57 15.75 -18.34 -21.05
CA ASN A 57 16.30 -19.28 -20.09
C ASN A 57 15.24 -20.25 -19.54
N THR A 58 14.27 -20.67 -20.36
CA THR A 58 13.28 -21.71 -20.04
C THR A 58 12.42 -21.41 -18.80
N GLY A 59 12.06 -20.15 -18.59
CA GLY A 59 11.16 -19.72 -17.52
C GLY A 59 11.80 -19.75 -16.14
N PHE A 60 11.40 -20.68 -15.28
CA PHE A 60 11.85 -20.73 -13.89
C PHE A 60 13.36 -20.91 -13.76
N LYS A 61 14.02 -21.64 -14.66
CA LYS A 61 15.48 -21.79 -14.64
C LYS A 61 16.21 -20.45 -14.80
N GLY A 62 15.59 -19.46 -15.43
CA GLY A 62 16.12 -18.10 -15.54
C GLY A 62 16.29 -17.39 -14.20
N LEU A 63 15.63 -17.85 -13.13
CA LEU A 63 15.75 -17.24 -11.80
C LEU A 63 17.17 -17.28 -11.23
N VAL A 64 18.02 -18.21 -11.69
CA VAL A 64 19.41 -18.33 -11.22
C VAL A 64 20.25 -17.07 -11.56
N LEU A 65 19.89 -16.36 -12.63
CA LEU A 65 20.61 -15.20 -13.16
C LEU A 65 20.36 -13.92 -12.34
N ASP A 66 21.20 -12.89 -12.55
CA ASP A 66 21.22 -11.64 -11.76
C ASP A 66 20.70 -10.40 -12.52
N PHE A 67 19.75 -10.58 -13.45
CA PHE A 67 19.23 -9.48 -14.29
C PHE A 67 18.08 -8.69 -13.65
N TYR A 68 17.53 -9.15 -12.52
CA TYR A 68 16.35 -8.59 -11.89
C TYR A 68 16.65 -8.03 -10.50
N THR A 69 15.87 -7.03 -10.09
CA THR A 69 16.01 -6.41 -8.77
C THR A 69 14.89 -6.78 -7.82
N TYR A 70 13.75 -7.31 -8.30
CA TYR A 70 12.62 -7.67 -7.44
C TYR A 70 12.78 -9.05 -6.80
N TYR A 71 12.15 -9.25 -5.63
CA TYR A 71 12.26 -10.53 -4.94
C TYR A 71 11.48 -11.65 -5.66
N ILE A 72 11.88 -12.89 -5.36
CA ILE A 72 11.54 -14.09 -6.12
C ILE A 72 10.03 -14.27 -6.34
N PRO A 73 9.12 -14.03 -5.38
CA PRO A 73 7.69 -14.20 -5.62
C PRO A 73 7.13 -13.37 -6.79
N TYR A 74 7.63 -12.15 -7.01
CA TYR A 74 7.23 -11.37 -8.18
C TYR A 74 7.84 -11.95 -9.46
N MET A 75 9.10 -12.37 -9.40
CA MET A 75 9.79 -13.01 -10.53
C MET A 75 9.12 -14.32 -10.95
N CYS A 76 8.52 -15.06 -10.01
CA CYS A 76 7.71 -16.23 -10.33
C CYS A 76 6.48 -15.89 -11.19
N LEU A 77 5.86 -14.72 -11.00
CA LEU A 77 4.76 -14.27 -11.87
C LEU A 77 5.24 -14.06 -13.30
N ILE A 78 6.43 -13.47 -13.47
CA ILE A 78 7.06 -13.31 -14.79
C ILE A 78 7.41 -14.67 -15.39
N ALA A 79 7.98 -15.60 -14.60
CA ALA A 79 8.32 -16.95 -15.07
C ALA A 79 7.09 -17.70 -15.57
N ILE A 80 5.97 -17.62 -14.83
CA ILE A 80 4.70 -18.24 -15.22
C ILE A 80 4.25 -17.74 -16.59
N ALA A 81 4.40 -16.44 -16.88
CA ALA A 81 4.02 -15.87 -18.17
C ALA A 81 4.77 -16.51 -19.36
N THR A 82 6.03 -16.91 -19.17
CA THR A 82 6.87 -17.44 -20.25
C THR A 82 6.38 -18.77 -20.84
N TYR A 83 5.52 -19.50 -20.12
CA TYR A 83 4.98 -20.80 -20.57
C TYR A 83 3.77 -20.68 -21.49
N PHE A 84 3.29 -19.45 -21.75
CA PHE A 84 2.15 -19.20 -22.62
C PHE A 84 2.62 -18.52 -23.92
N GLU A 85 2.76 -19.29 -24.99
CA GLU A 85 3.38 -18.82 -26.25
C GLU A 85 2.68 -17.61 -26.88
N SER A 86 1.34 -17.57 -26.85
CA SER A 86 0.52 -16.50 -27.46
C SER A 86 0.05 -15.44 -26.46
N LEU A 87 0.66 -15.38 -25.26
CA LEU A 87 0.28 -14.43 -24.22
C LEU A 87 0.83 -13.03 -24.53
N ASP A 88 -0.05 -12.03 -24.50
CA ASP A 88 0.38 -10.63 -24.37
C ASP A 88 0.90 -10.41 -22.94
N TYR A 89 2.23 -10.34 -22.81
CA TYR A 89 2.90 -10.23 -21.52
C TYR A 89 2.62 -8.90 -20.81
N MET A 90 2.50 -7.79 -21.55
CA MET A 90 2.19 -6.49 -20.96
C MET A 90 0.79 -6.52 -20.35
N LEU A 91 -0.18 -7.03 -21.12
CA LEU A 91 -1.55 -7.20 -20.64
C LEU A 91 -1.59 -8.14 -19.43
N TYR A 92 -0.88 -9.26 -19.47
CA TYR A 92 -0.78 -10.20 -18.34
C TYR A 92 -0.33 -9.53 -17.04
N LEU A 93 0.78 -8.79 -17.07
CA LEU A 93 1.29 -8.10 -15.89
C LEU A 93 0.30 -7.04 -15.38
N LYS A 94 -0.25 -6.23 -16.28
CA LYS A 94 -1.20 -5.19 -15.90
C LYS A 94 -2.47 -5.75 -15.31
N VAL A 95 -2.96 -6.89 -15.81
CA VAL A 95 -4.12 -7.59 -15.24
C VAL A 95 -3.81 -8.05 -13.81
N ILE A 96 -2.62 -8.58 -13.54
CA ILE A 96 -2.22 -8.95 -12.17
C ILE A 96 -2.25 -7.73 -11.25
N SER A 97 -1.66 -6.61 -11.68
CA SER A 97 -1.68 -5.37 -10.89
C SER A 97 -3.10 -4.88 -10.63
N VAL A 98 -3.96 -4.88 -11.65
CA VAL A 98 -5.38 -4.50 -11.53
C VAL A 98 -6.17 -5.45 -10.62
N MET A 99 -5.87 -6.75 -10.64
CA MET A 99 -6.47 -7.70 -9.71
C MET A 99 -6.07 -7.39 -8.27
N ALA A 100 -4.80 -7.04 -8.03
CA ALA A 100 -4.35 -6.64 -6.70
C ALA A 100 -5.02 -5.34 -6.23
N GLU A 101 -5.19 -4.35 -7.11
CA GLU A 101 -5.97 -3.13 -6.83
C GLU A 101 -7.42 -3.46 -6.43
N LEU A 102 -8.05 -4.40 -7.14
CA LEU A 102 -9.41 -4.84 -6.84
C LEU A 102 -9.47 -5.52 -5.46
N VAL A 103 -8.51 -6.39 -5.14
CA VAL A 103 -8.42 -7.02 -3.81
C VAL A 103 -8.24 -5.96 -2.74
N CYS A 104 -7.36 -4.99 -2.93
CA CYS A 104 -7.17 -3.87 -2.01
C CYS A 104 -8.47 -3.09 -1.79
N ALA A 105 -9.18 -2.70 -2.86
CA ALA A 105 -10.44 -2.00 -2.77
C ALA A 105 -11.53 -2.82 -2.05
N CYS A 106 -11.65 -4.11 -2.39
CA CYS A 106 -12.57 -5.04 -1.75
C CYS A 106 -12.31 -5.12 -0.24
N PHE A 107 -11.06 -5.33 0.17
CA PHE A 107 -10.72 -5.42 1.59
C PHE A 107 -10.83 -4.07 2.31
N GLY A 108 -10.61 -2.94 1.63
CA GLY A 108 -10.93 -1.61 2.16
C GLY A 108 -12.42 -1.45 2.45
N GLY A 109 -13.29 -1.83 1.51
CA GLY A 109 -14.74 -1.86 1.71
C GLY A 109 -15.18 -2.83 2.81
N ILE A 110 -14.59 -4.02 2.88
CA ILE A 110 -14.89 -5.03 3.92
C ILE A 110 -14.47 -4.51 5.31
N CYS A 111 -13.29 -3.88 5.43
CA CYS A 111 -12.86 -3.24 6.67
C CYS A 111 -13.83 -2.14 7.09
N ALA A 112 -14.18 -1.23 6.17
CA ALA A 112 -15.15 -0.17 6.43
C ALA A 112 -16.52 -0.73 6.87
N TYR A 113 -17.02 -1.77 6.19
CA TYR A 113 -18.27 -2.43 6.59
C TYR A 113 -18.20 -3.00 8.00
N ARG A 114 -17.10 -3.69 8.34
CA ARG A 114 -16.90 -4.28 9.67
C ARG A 114 -16.88 -3.23 10.78
N LEU A 115 -16.30 -2.05 10.52
CA LEU A 115 -16.20 -0.95 11.47
C LEU A 115 -17.49 -0.12 11.57
N LEU A 116 -18.32 -0.14 10.53
CA LEU A 116 -19.55 0.66 10.44
C LEU A 116 -20.84 -0.17 10.48
N LYS A 117 -20.77 -1.50 10.68
CA LYS A 117 -21.92 -2.42 10.56
C LYS A 117 -23.14 -2.02 11.39
N ASP A 118 -22.90 -1.39 12.54
CA ASP A 118 -23.93 -0.97 13.50
C ASP A 118 -24.45 0.46 13.23
N LYS A 119 -23.89 1.15 12.22
CA LYS A 119 -24.34 2.48 11.77
C LYS A 119 -25.35 2.31 10.63
N LYS A 120 -26.42 3.12 10.65
CA LYS A 120 -27.48 3.13 9.62
C LYS A 120 -26.94 3.22 8.19
N GLU A 121 -25.89 4.01 8.01
CA GLU A 121 -25.26 4.27 6.71
C GLU A 121 -24.05 3.35 6.42
N GLY A 122 -23.75 2.38 7.28
CA GLY A 122 -22.50 1.62 7.22
C GLY A 122 -22.27 0.89 5.89
N LYS A 123 -23.34 0.35 5.28
CA LYS A 123 -23.28 -0.29 3.96
C LYS A 123 -22.91 0.70 2.85
N LEU A 124 -23.42 1.94 2.93
CA LEU A 124 -23.09 2.98 1.95
C LEU A 124 -21.61 3.37 2.05
N TYR A 125 -21.12 3.65 3.25
CA TYR A 125 -19.72 4.07 3.43
C TYR A 125 -18.72 2.94 3.17
N ALA A 126 -19.13 1.68 3.35
CA ALA A 126 -18.35 0.54 2.86
C ALA A 126 -18.23 0.54 1.33
N ALA A 127 -19.32 0.80 0.63
CA ALA A 127 -19.32 0.90 -0.83
C ALA A 127 -18.54 2.14 -1.31
N ILE A 128 -18.59 3.26 -0.57
CA ILE A 128 -17.77 4.46 -0.83
C ILE A 128 -16.28 4.16 -0.61
N ALA A 129 -15.90 3.46 0.46
CA ALA A 129 -14.51 3.07 0.69
C ALA A 129 -13.96 2.19 -0.44
N PHE A 130 -14.75 1.22 -0.90
CA PHE A 130 -14.41 0.45 -2.10
C PHE A 130 -14.25 1.36 -3.32
N ALA A 131 -15.24 2.21 -3.60
CA ALA A 131 -15.26 3.04 -4.79
C ALA A 131 -14.08 4.03 -4.83
N ILE A 132 -13.77 4.68 -3.71
CA ILE A 132 -12.66 5.63 -3.62
C ILE A 132 -11.32 4.93 -3.86
N ILE A 133 -11.07 3.78 -3.24
CA ILE A 133 -9.82 3.03 -3.48
C ILE A 133 -9.76 2.54 -4.92
N TRP A 134 -10.85 2.00 -5.46
CA TRP A 134 -10.92 1.43 -6.81
C TRP A 134 -10.78 2.47 -7.92
N LEU A 135 -11.36 3.67 -7.71
CA LEU A 135 -11.43 4.76 -8.68
C LEU A 135 -10.39 5.86 -8.44
N SER A 136 -9.59 5.76 -7.38
CA SER A 136 -8.50 6.71 -7.11
C SER A 136 -7.58 6.78 -8.34
N PRO A 137 -7.16 7.99 -8.76
CA PRO A 137 -6.30 8.13 -9.93
C PRO A 137 -4.96 7.41 -9.76
N THR A 138 -4.35 7.47 -8.57
CA THR A 138 -3.09 6.73 -8.32
C THR A 138 -3.28 5.23 -8.40
N THR A 139 -4.43 4.70 -7.94
CA THR A 139 -4.78 3.29 -8.13
C THR A 139 -4.82 2.93 -9.61
N ILE A 140 -5.61 3.65 -10.40
CA ILE A 140 -5.78 3.36 -11.82
C ILE A 140 -4.45 3.47 -12.57
N MET A 141 -3.68 4.52 -12.28
CA MET A 141 -2.41 4.78 -12.94
C MET A 141 -1.32 3.76 -12.57
N ASN A 142 -1.31 3.21 -11.35
CA ASN A 142 -0.27 2.26 -10.92
C ASN A 142 -0.27 0.96 -11.74
N GLY A 143 -1.40 0.25 -11.81
CA GLY A 143 -1.47 -0.99 -12.57
C GLY A 143 -1.74 -0.77 -14.05
N ALA A 144 -2.82 -0.08 -14.40
CA ALA A 144 -3.26 -0.04 -15.80
C ALA A 144 -2.32 0.78 -16.69
N PHE A 145 -1.82 1.92 -16.23
CA PHE A 145 -0.91 2.76 -17.03
C PHE A 145 0.54 2.35 -16.81
N TRP A 146 1.01 2.36 -15.55
CA TRP A 146 2.42 2.12 -15.24
C TRP A 146 2.85 0.66 -15.37
N GLY A 147 1.96 -0.30 -15.09
CA GLY A 147 2.32 -1.71 -14.96
C GLY A 147 3.09 -2.03 -13.68
N GLN A 148 3.00 -1.18 -12.66
CA GLN A 148 3.65 -1.36 -11.37
C GLN A 148 2.89 -2.32 -10.45
N CYS A 149 3.58 -2.83 -9.44
CA CYS A 149 3.09 -3.89 -8.55
C CYS A 149 2.81 -3.43 -7.10
N ASP A 150 2.77 -2.11 -6.84
CA ASP A 150 2.63 -1.59 -5.48
C ASP A 150 1.32 -2.04 -4.80
N TYR A 151 0.29 -2.31 -5.60
CA TYR A 151 -0.96 -2.83 -5.08
C TYR A 151 -0.91 -4.30 -4.65
N ILE A 152 0.09 -5.10 -5.06
CA ILE A 152 0.20 -6.50 -4.60
C ILE A 152 0.45 -6.55 -3.10
N TYR A 153 1.51 -5.89 -2.61
CA TYR A 153 1.79 -5.87 -1.18
C TYR A 153 0.73 -5.07 -0.40
N THR A 154 0.21 -3.98 -0.98
CA THR A 154 -0.85 -3.18 -0.35
C THR A 154 -2.12 -4.00 -0.13
N ALA A 155 -2.55 -4.79 -1.12
CA ALA A 155 -3.70 -5.68 -1.01
C ALA A 155 -3.53 -6.68 0.14
N PHE A 156 -2.37 -7.34 0.22
CA PHE A 156 -2.08 -8.28 1.30
C PHE A 156 -2.03 -7.59 2.68
N ILE A 157 -1.56 -6.35 2.77
CA ILE A 157 -1.64 -5.57 4.02
C ILE A 157 -3.11 -5.28 4.39
N PHE A 158 -3.97 -4.94 3.44
CA PHE A 158 -5.39 -4.75 3.70
C PHE A 158 -6.08 -6.05 4.16
N VAL A 159 -5.69 -7.21 3.60
CA VAL A 159 -6.13 -8.52 4.12
C VAL A 159 -5.62 -8.75 5.54
N SER A 160 -4.36 -8.39 5.82
CA SER A 160 -3.77 -8.50 7.15
C SER A 160 -4.52 -7.63 8.17
N ILE A 161 -4.82 -6.38 7.82
CA ILE A 161 -5.60 -5.45 8.66
C ILE A 161 -7.01 -6.00 8.91
N TRP A 162 -7.69 -6.50 7.89
CA TRP A 162 -8.98 -7.15 8.06
C TRP A 162 -8.91 -8.33 9.05
N ALA A 163 -7.87 -9.16 8.95
CA ALA A 163 -7.65 -10.26 9.87
C ALA A 163 -7.35 -9.78 11.30
N MET A 164 -6.58 -8.69 11.47
CA MET A 164 -6.35 -8.05 12.78
C MET A 164 -7.66 -7.53 13.40
N LEU A 165 -8.52 -6.85 12.63
CA LEU A 165 -9.85 -6.38 13.07
C LEU A 165 -10.82 -7.52 13.43
N ARG A 166 -10.49 -8.74 12.99
CA ARG A 166 -11.21 -9.98 13.31
C ARG A 166 -10.51 -10.81 14.37
N GLU A 167 -9.41 -10.29 14.95
CA GLU A 167 -8.56 -10.98 15.92
C GLU A 167 -8.01 -12.33 15.42
N LYS A 168 -7.95 -12.50 14.09
CA LYS A 168 -7.37 -13.67 13.40
C LYS A 168 -5.86 -13.47 13.22
N TYR A 169 -5.12 -13.37 14.33
CA TYR A 169 -3.72 -12.95 14.32
C TYR A 169 -2.79 -13.84 13.47
N ARG A 170 -2.99 -15.17 13.44
CA ARG A 170 -2.18 -16.04 12.55
C ARG A 170 -2.35 -15.65 11.08
N LEU A 171 -3.59 -15.45 10.66
CA LEU A 171 -3.93 -15.07 9.30
C LEU A 171 -3.36 -13.69 8.95
N ALA A 172 -3.46 -12.74 9.88
CA ALA A 172 -2.88 -11.41 9.71
C ALA A 172 -1.39 -11.48 9.41
N PHE A 173 -0.63 -12.14 10.28
CA PHE A 173 0.83 -12.20 10.14
C PHE A 173 1.30 -13.05 8.95
N VAL A 174 0.53 -14.05 8.51
CA VAL A 174 0.79 -14.75 7.24
C VAL A 174 0.64 -13.79 6.06
N PHE A 175 -0.45 -13.03 5.98
CA PHE A 175 -0.63 -12.08 4.88
C PHE A 175 0.36 -10.91 4.93
N LEU A 176 0.76 -10.46 6.13
CA LEU A 176 1.84 -9.49 6.27
C LEU A 176 3.19 -10.07 5.78
N GLY A 177 3.48 -11.33 6.07
CA GLY A 177 4.66 -12.02 5.56
C GLY A 177 4.64 -12.19 4.03
N ILE A 178 3.49 -12.53 3.45
CA ILE A 178 3.32 -12.58 1.99
C ILE A 178 3.52 -11.19 1.38
N ALA A 179 2.95 -10.13 1.96
CA ALA A 179 3.16 -8.76 1.50
C ALA A 179 4.66 -8.41 1.47
N PHE A 180 5.37 -8.73 2.56
CA PHE A 180 6.82 -8.52 2.67
C PHE A 180 7.60 -9.34 1.66
N ALA A 181 7.18 -10.56 1.34
CA ALA A 181 7.83 -11.38 0.31
C ALA A 181 7.59 -10.87 -1.12
N PHE A 182 6.57 -10.04 -1.37
CA PHE A 182 6.44 -9.38 -2.67
C PHE A 182 7.24 -8.09 -2.75
N LYS A 183 7.31 -7.32 -1.66
CA LYS A 183 7.88 -5.98 -1.71
C LYS A 183 8.38 -5.52 -0.33
N LEU A 184 9.62 -5.02 -0.28
CA LEU A 184 10.27 -4.53 0.94
C LEU A 184 9.42 -3.46 1.65
N GLN A 185 8.73 -2.62 0.88
CA GLN A 185 7.87 -1.53 1.38
C GLN A 185 6.74 -2.02 2.28
N ALA A 186 6.42 -3.32 2.31
CA ALA A 186 5.49 -3.86 3.30
C ALA A 186 5.95 -3.65 4.75
N ILE A 187 7.26 -3.44 4.99
CA ILE A 187 7.81 -3.13 6.31
C ILE A 187 7.24 -1.83 6.90
N PHE A 188 6.69 -0.93 6.08
CA PHE A 188 6.13 0.35 6.53
C PHE A 188 5.00 0.20 7.54
N ILE A 189 4.29 -0.93 7.53
CA ILE A 189 3.20 -1.19 8.47
C ILE A 189 3.69 -1.85 9.77
N LEU A 190 4.91 -2.39 9.78
CA LEU A 190 5.44 -3.19 10.87
C LEU A 190 5.51 -2.43 12.21
N PRO A 191 5.93 -1.15 12.27
CA PRO A 191 5.93 -0.39 13.51
C PRO A 191 4.54 -0.31 14.16
N ALA A 192 3.47 -0.13 13.39
CA ALA A 192 2.10 -0.15 13.93
C ALA A 192 1.74 -1.51 14.57
N TYR A 193 2.14 -2.63 13.95
CA TYR A 193 1.90 -3.98 14.47
C TYR A 193 2.71 -4.26 15.74
N VAL A 194 3.96 -3.78 15.80
CA VAL A 194 4.82 -3.89 16.98
C VAL A 194 4.23 -3.11 18.15
N ILE A 195 3.85 -1.84 17.94
CA ILE A 195 3.22 -1.03 18.99
C ILE A 195 1.88 -1.68 19.42
N TYR A 196 1.08 -2.18 18.48
CA TYR A 196 -0.15 -2.92 18.78
C TYR A 196 0.10 -4.14 19.66
N TYR A 197 1.11 -4.94 19.35
CA TYR A 197 1.48 -6.13 20.12
C TYR A 197 1.78 -5.78 21.58
N PHE A 198 2.68 -4.83 21.81
CA PHE A 198 3.09 -4.47 23.17
C PHE A 198 1.98 -3.79 23.97
N CYS A 199 1.13 -3.00 23.31
CA CYS A 199 0.02 -2.32 23.97
C CYS A 199 -1.12 -3.28 24.31
N SER A 200 -1.61 -4.01 23.30
CA SER A 200 -2.83 -4.82 23.44
C SER A 200 -2.59 -6.19 24.09
N ARG A 201 -1.39 -6.77 23.94
CA ARG A 201 -0.99 -8.11 24.42
C ARG A 201 -1.96 -9.24 24.04
N LYS A 202 -2.67 -9.10 22.91
CA LYS A 202 -3.72 -10.07 22.48
C LYS A 202 -3.21 -11.33 21.80
N PHE A 203 -1.93 -11.39 21.43
CA PHE A 203 -1.31 -12.53 20.75
C PHE A 203 0.16 -12.66 21.15
N PRO A 204 0.77 -13.86 21.03
CA PRO A 204 2.19 -14.06 21.36
C PRO A 204 3.13 -13.46 20.31
N ILE A 205 4.34 -13.03 20.72
CA ILE A 205 5.37 -12.47 19.82
C ILE A 205 5.74 -13.41 18.67
N THR A 206 5.55 -14.72 18.84
CA THR A 206 5.81 -15.73 17.81
C THR A 206 5.00 -15.52 16.53
N ARG A 207 3.94 -14.70 16.53
CA ARG A 207 3.24 -14.32 15.30
C ARG A 207 4.15 -13.56 14.33
N PHE A 208 5.12 -12.80 14.81
CA PHE A 208 6.08 -12.11 13.94
C PHE A 208 6.95 -13.07 13.14
N LEU A 209 7.12 -14.34 13.56
CA LEU A 209 7.88 -15.35 12.83
C LEU A 209 7.26 -15.74 11.49
N TYR A 210 5.98 -15.46 11.24
CA TYR A 210 5.38 -15.68 9.93
C TYR A 210 5.98 -14.76 8.84
N ILE A 211 6.51 -13.59 9.22
CA ILE A 211 7.12 -12.66 8.26
C ILE A 211 8.40 -13.26 7.65
N PRO A 212 9.44 -13.62 8.44
CA PRO A 212 10.61 -14.29 7.89
C PRO A 212 10.28 -15.67 7.32
N LEU A 213 9.31 -16.41 7.86
CA LEU A 213 8.90 -17.69 7.28
C LEU A 213 8.36 -17.54 5.84
N CYS A 214 7.45 -16.59 5.60
CA CYS A 214 6.94 -16.32 4.26
C CYS A 214 8.04 -15.81 3.33
N TYR A 215 8.96 -14.99 3.83
CA TYR A 215 10.13 -14.54 3.06
C TYR A 215 11.01 -15.73 2.64
N LEU A 216 11.32 -16.64 3.57
CA LEU A 216 12.11 -17.85 3.31
C LEU A 216 11.43 -18.75 2.28
N ILE A 217 10.13 -19.03 2.46
CA ILE A 217 9.32 -19.82 1.52
C ILE A 217 9.30 -19.17 0.13
N GLY A 218 9.13 -17.85 0.07
CA GLY A 218 9.07 -17.10 -1.18
C GLY A 218 10.35 -17.19 -2.02
N GLY A 219 11.51 -17.41 -1.40
CA GLY A 219 12.79 -17.56 -2.08
C GLY A 219 13.06 -18.97 -2.62
N LEU A 220 12.34 -19.99 -2.14
CA LEU A 220 12.59 -21.39 -2.49
C LEU A 220 12.60 -21.67 -4.00
N PRO A 221 11.72 -21.09 -4.84
CA PRO A 221 11.76 -21.35 -6.28
C PRO A 221 13.13 -21.05 -6.89
N ALA A 222 13.80 -19.95 -6.51
CA ALA A 222 15.14 -19.64 -7.04
C ALA A 222 16.23 -20.58 -6.48
N ILE A 223 16.12 -20.97 -5.21
CA ILE A 223 17.06 -21.91 -4.58
C ILE A 223 16.99 -23.28 -5.25
N LEU A 224 15.78 -23.75 -5.56
CA LEU A 224 15.56 -25.03 -6.24
C LEU A 224 16.15 -25.03 -7.66
N GLU A 225 16.18 -23.87 -8.31
CA GLU A 225 16.81 -23.67 -9.62
C GLU A 225 18.33 -23.41 -9.53
N GLY A 226 18.91 -23.46 -8.32
CA GLY A 226 20.36 -23.37 -8.09
C GLY A 226 20.89 -21.96 -7.78
N LYS A 227 20.03 -20.96 -7.55
CA LYS A 227 20.49 -19.64 -7.09
C LYS A 227 21.10 -19.74 -5.69
N SER A 228 22.14 -18.94 -5.43
CA SER A 228 22.80 -18.94 -4.13
C SER A 228 21.87 -18.41 -3.03
N ILE A 229 21.94 -18.99 -1.82
CA ILE A 229 21.19 -18.54 -0.63
C ILE A 229 21.44 -17.06 -0.36
N LYS A 230 22.69 -16.62 -0.52
CA LYS A 230 23.11 -15.24 -0.27
C LYS A 230 22.42 -14.27 -1.23
N ASP A 231 22.38 -14.58 -2.53
CA ASP A 231 21.81 -13.68 -3.52
C ASP A 231 20.27 -13.70 -3.47
N THR A 232 19.67 -14.86 -3.20
CA THR A 232 18.22 -14.96 -3.00
C THR A 232 17.75 -14.13 -1.81
N TYR A 233 18.28 -14.37 -0.61
CA TYR A 233 17.79 -13.72 0.61
C TYR A 233 18.48 -12.40 0.94
N GLY A 234 19.52 -12.03 0.19
CA GLY A 234 20.23 -10.76 0.30
C GLY A 234 19.64 -9.63 -0.56
N ILE A 235 18.66 -9.92 -1.42
CA ILE A 235 18.19 -8.95 -2.43
C ILE A 235 17.71 -7.62 -1.85
N TYR A 236 17.10 -7.62 -0.67
CA TYR A 236 16.61 -6.39 -0.03
C TYR A 236 17.74 -5.53 0.55
N VAL A 237 18.88 -6.13 0.89
CA VAL A 237 20.09 -5.38 1.29
C VAL A 237 20.69 -4.69 0.06
N THR A 238 20.72 -5.38 -1.08
CA THR A 238 21.20 -4.79 -2.34
C THR A 238 20.29 -3.66 -2.81
N GLN A 239 18.96 -3.81 -2.69
CA GLN A 239 18.01 -2.76 -3.05
C GLN A 239 18.14 -1.48 -2.22
N SER A 240 18.48 -1.57 -0.93
CA SER A 240 18.53 -0.42 -0.01
C SER A 240 19.77 0.49 -0.17
N HIS A 241 20.62 0.22 -1.16
CA HIS A 241 21.84 0.99 -1.45
C HIS A 241 21.96 1.38 -2.93
N GLY A 242 20.88 1.29 -3.70
CA GLY A 242 20.94 1.18 -5.16
C GLY A 242 20.81 2.48 -5.95
N PHE A 243 20.27 3.57 -5.39
CA PHE A 243 19.79 4.69 -6.23
C PHE A 243 20.61 5.97 -6.09
N GLY A 244 21.30 6.17 -4.96
CA GLY A 244 22.17 7.33 -4.75
C GLY A 244 21.41 8.67 -4.69
N GLN A 245 20.08 8.63 -4.55
CA GLN A 245 19.20 9.78 -4.45
C GLN A 245 18.35 9.68 -3.19
N LEU A 246 18.26 10.75 -2.40
CA LEU A 246 17.49 10.74 -1.17
C LEU A 246 15.97 10.67 -1.40
N SER A 247 15.50 11.06 -2.59
CA SER A 247 14.09 11.03 -2.98
C SER A 247 13.94 10.86 -4.49
N MET A 248 13.18 9.84 -4.90
CA MET A 248 12.85 9.55 -6.29
C MET A 248 11.41 10.01 -6.54
N ASN A 249 11.25 11.23 -7.05
CA ASN A 249 9.96 11.91 -7.31
C ASN A 249 8.92 12.01 -6.17
N ILE A 250 9.13 11.41 -4.99
CA ILE A 250 8.23 11.60 -3.86
C ILE A 250 8.39 13.00 -3.23
N PRO A 251 7.31 13.73 -2.93
CA PRO A 251 7.40 14.97 -2.18
C PRO A 251 7.46 14.68 -0.67
N ASN A 252 8.67 14.53 -0.14
CA ASN A 252 8.95 14.29 1.28
C ASN A 252 10.04 15.23 1.84
N ILE A 253 10.49 15.00 3.09
CA ILE A 253 11.44 15.90 3.78
C ILE A 253 12.76 16.08 3.03
N TYR A 254 13.17 15.12 2.20
CA TYR A 254 14.42 15.19 1.45
C TYR A 254 14.38 16.18 0.29
N ARG A 255 13.20 16.74 -0.06
CA ARG A 255 13.08 17.83 -1.05
C ARG A 255 13.69 19.16 -0.59
N PHE A 256 14.02 19.27 0.69
CA PHE A 256 14.72 20.41 1.26
C PHE A 256 16.24 20.19 1.39
N LEU A 257 16.73 19.01 0.99
CA LEU A 257 18.12 18.60 1.13
C LEU A 257 18.75 18.39 -0.25
N THR A 258 20.08 18.33 -0.29
CA THR A 258 20.85 18.04 -1.50
C THR A 258 21.40 16.62 -1.46
N ASP A 259 21.49 15.99 -2.63
CA ASP A 259 22.09 14.65 -2.75
C ASP A 259 23.62 14.66 -2.57
N GLU A 260 24.28 15.82 -2.58
CA GLU A 260 25.71 15.95 -2.26
C GLU A 260 26.06 15.41 -0.85
N GLY A 261 25.10 15.46 0.08
CA GLY A 261 25.23 14.92 1.44
C GLY A 261 24.64 13.52 1.62
N TYR A 262 24.46 12.75 0.54
CA TYR A 262 23.67 11.51 0.52
C TYR A 262 23.91 10.58 1.72
N ASN A 263 25.16 10.13 1.94
CA ASN A 263 25.47 9.15 3.01
C ASN A 263 25.13 9.67 4.41
N PHE A 264 25.34 10.97 4.64
CA PHE A 264 25.01 11.63 5.89
C PHE A 264 23.50 11.68 6.08
N PHE A 265 22.76 12.24 5.12
CA PHE A 265 21.31 12.38 5.22
C PHE A 265 20.58 11.05 5.22
N TYR A 266 21.08 10.04 4.52
CA TYR A 266 20.54 8.68 4.55
C TYR A 266 20.57 8.12 5.98
N SER A 267 21.76 8.12 6.60
CA SER A 267 21.96 7.55 7.94
C SER A 267 21.15 8.30 9.01
N TRP A 268 21.16 9.63 8.96
CA TRP A 268 20.37 10.47 9.85
C TRP A 268 18.87 10.33 9.61
N GLY A 269 18.45 10.15 8.37
CA GLY A 269 17.08 9.89 7.97
C GLY A 269 16.50 8.61 8.59
N VAL A 270 17.27 7.52 8.51
CA VAL A 270 16.94 6.25 9.16
C VAL A 270 16.88 6.43 10.68
N ALA A 271 17.89 7.05 11.29
CA ALA A 271 17.92 7.29 12.73
C ALA A 271 16.75 8.17 13.22
N ALA A 272 16.44 9.26 12.51
CA ALA A 272 15.34 10.16 12.81
C ALA A 272 13.99 9.44 12.69
N THR A 273 13.82 8.60 11.66
CA THR A 273 12.61 7.78 11.51
C THR A 273 12.43 6.83 12.69
N MET A 274 13.50 6.15 13.12
CA MET A 274 13.46 5.28 14.29
C MET A 274 13.12 6.06 15.56
N LEU A 275 13.70 7.25 15.75
CA LEU A 275 13.38 8.12 16.88
C LEU A 275 11.91 8.54 16.89
N ILE A 276 11.34 8.92 15.74
CA ILE A 276 9.91 9.27 15.61
C ILE A 276 9.04 8.08 16.04
N PHE A 277 9.37 6.85 15.61
CA PHE A 277 8.66 5.66 16.05
C PHE A 277 8.80 5.38 17.55
N CYS A 278 9.99 5.60 18.14
CA CYS A 278 10.18 5.49 19.58
C CYS A 278 9.33 6.50 20.36
N ILE A 279 9.27 7.77 19.90
CA ILE A 279 8.43 8.80 20.50
C ILE A 279 6.96 8.43 20.37
N LEU A 280 6.50 8.01 19.18
CA LEU A 280 5.13 7.57 18.95
C LEU A 280 4.75 6.39 19.86
N ALA A 281 5.62 5.38 19.96
CA ALA A 281 5.43 4.24 20.84
C ALA A 281 5.33 4.70 22.32
N GLY A 282 6.27 5.52 22.78
CA GLY A 282 6.26 6.07 24.15
C GLY A 282 5.00 6.88 24.46
N MET A 283 4.52 7.69 23.52
CA MET A 283 3.28 8.45 23.64
C MET A 283 2.05 7.56 23.80
N VAL A 284 1.98 6.45 23.07
CA VAL A 284 0.87 5.48 23.15
C VAL A 284 0.97 4.66 24.44
N PHE A 285 2.17 4.19 24.81
CA PHE A 285 2.39 3.42 26.04
C PHE A 285 2.01 4.17 27.32
N TYR A 286 2.34 5.46 27.40
CA TYR A 286 2.04 6.30 28.56
C TYR A 286 0.52 6.48 28.82
N ARG A 287 -0.33 6.17 27.84
CA ARG A 287 -1.76 6.53 27.83
C ARG A 287 -2.73 5.36 28.09
N ASP A 288 -2.24 4.28 28.67
CA ASP A 288 -3.00 3.11 29.12
C ASP A 288 -3.56 2.20 27.99
N TYR A 289 -2.61 1.51 27.32
CA TYR A 289 -2.58 0.15 26.74
C TYR A 289 -3.73 -0.42 25.85
N ARG A 290 -4.97 0.05 25.88
CA ARG A 290 -6.04 -0.57 25.09
C ARG A 290 -6.17 0.07 23.70
N ILE A 291 -5.32 -0.36 22.77
CA ILE A 291 -5.48 -0.01 21.36
C ILE A 291 -6.74 -0.69 20.80
N ASP A 292 -7.74 0.12 20.45
CA ASP A 292 -8.93 -0.36 19.74
C ASP A 292 -8.74 -0.31 18.22
N GLU A 293 -9.80 -0.67 17.50
CA GLU A 293 -9.85 -0.68 16.05
C GLU A 293 -9.57 0.70 15.43
N ARG A 294 -9.97 1.81 16.10
CA ARG A 294 -9.72 3.18 15.61
C ARG A 294 -8.26 3.56 15.74
N ILE A 295 -7.69 3.38 16.93
CA ILE A 295 -6.28 3.69 17.19
C ILE A 295 -5.37 2.81 16.33
N PHE A 296 -5.69 1.51 16.19
CA PHE A 296 -4.94 0.61 15.32
C PHE A 296 -4.93 1.09 13.87
N LEU A 297 -6.09 1.48 13.32
CA LEU A 297 -6.20 1.89 11.93
C LEU A 297 -5.46 3.21 11.64
N ILE A 298 -5.56 4.22 12.52
CA ILE A 298 -4.79 5.46 12.32
C ILE A 298 -3.29 5.23 12.48
N MET A 299 -2.87 4.36 13.41
CA MET A 299 -1.46 4.00 13.55
C MET A 299 -0.92 3.29 12.32
N CYS A 300 -1.72 2.43 11.68
CA CYS A 300 -1.38 1.84 10.39
C CYS A 300 -1.09 2.92 9.33
N ALA A 301 -1.97 3.91 9.19
CA ALA A 301 -1.79 5.02 8.25
C ALA A 301 -0.57 5.89 8.60
N VAL A 302 -0.44 6.29 9.87
CA VAL A 302 0.68 7.10 10.38
C VAL A 302 2.01 6.37 10.23
N SER A 303 2.06 5.06 10.46
CA SER A 303 3.26 4.25 10.26
C SER A 303 3.70 4.27 8.80
N ALA A 304 2.78 4.05 7.86
CA ALA A 304 3.08 4.15 6.44
C ALA A 304 3.50 5.57 6.02
N GLY A 305 2.86 6.59 6.59
CA GLY A 305 3.20 7.99 6.34
C GLY A 305 4.57 8.39 6.86
N ILE A 306 4.93 8.04 8.11
CA ILE A 306 6.27 8.25 8.66
C ILE A 306 7.30 7.55 7.76
N CYS A 307 7.01 6.29 7.39
CA CYS A 307 7.58 5.54 6.29
C CYS A 307 8.05 6.41 5.12
N CYS A 308 7.05 6.89 4.39
CA CYS A 308 7.24 7.59 3.12
C CYS A 308 7.88 8.98 3.30
N MET A 309 7.61 9.64 4.43
CA MET A 309 7.97 11.04 4.62
C MET A 309 9.37 11.24 5.23
N PHE A 310 9.87 10.26 5.97
CA PHE A 310 11.12 10.37 6.72
C PHE A 310 12.20 9.35 6.37
N LEU A 311 11.89 8.23 5.71
CA LEU A 311 12.95 7.36 5.18
C LEU A 311 13.52 7.91 3.85
N PRO A 312 14.83 7.75 3.61
CA PRO A 312 15.48 8.10 2.35
C PRO A 312 15.14 7.09 1.23
N GLU A 313 15.55 7.40 0.00
CA GLU A 313 15.37 6.56 -1.21
C GLU A 313 13.91 6.16 -1.49
N MET A 314 12.98 7.05 -1.17
CA MET A 314 11.55 6.80 -1.38
C MET A 314 11.13 7.18 -2.80
N HIS A 315 10.39 6.27 -3.47
CA HIS A 315 9.69 6.55 -4.72
C HIS A 315 8.30 7.15 -4.48
N GLU A 316 7.81 7.98 -5.39
CA GLU A 316 6.47 8.58 -5.36
C GLU A 316 5.35 7.54 -5.19
N ARG A 317 5.46 6.40 -5.86
CA ARG A 317 4.52 5.28 -5.77
C ARG A 317 4.46 4.56 -4.42
N TYR A 318 5.45 4.76 -3.56
CA TYR A 318 5.45 4.14 -2.23
C TYR A 318 4.45 4.77 -1.27
N SER A 319 3.95 5.97 -1.58
CA SER A 319 2.92 6.67 -0.82
C SER A 319 1.54 5.97 -0.85
N VAL A 320 1.33 5.00 -1.75
CA VAL A 320 0.01 4.39 -1.98
C VAL A 320 -0.59 3.75 -0.72
N LEU A 321 0.22 3.06 0.09
CA LEU A 321 -0.26 2.45 1.33
C LEU A 321 -0.74 3.53 2.32
N PHE A 322 0.02 4.63 2.43
CA PHE A 322 -0.34 5.76 3.28
C PHE A 322 -1.65 6.42 2.82
N ILE A 323 -1.80 6.67 1.51
CA ILE A 323 -2.99 7.28 0.91
C ILE A 323 -4.23 6.41 1.16
N MET A 324 -4.17 5.11 0.82
CA MET A 324 -5.32 4.23 0.91
C MET A 324 -5.75 3.98 2.37
N LEU A 325 -4.80 3.88 3.30
CA LEU A 325 -5.12 3.80 4.73
C LEU A 325 -5.71 5.09 5.28
N SER A 326 -5.26 6.26 4.78
CA SER A 326 -5.82 7.56 5.16
C SER A 326 -7.26 7.71 4.68
N TYR A 327 -7.57 7.31 3.44
CA TYR A 327 -8.93 7.23 2.96
C TYR A 327 -9.80 6.33 3.84
N LEU A 328 -9.35 5.11 4.10
CA LEU A 328 -10.09 4.16 4.92
C LEU A 328 -10.35 4.72 6.33
N TYR A 329 -9.34 5.31 6.97
CA TYR A 329 -9.48 5.91 8.30
C TYR A 329 -10.51 7.05 8.31
N PHE A 330 -10.39 8.01 7.40
CA PHE A 330 -11.29 9.18 7.39
C PHE A 330 -12.71 8.82 6.99
N ILE A 331 -12.92 7.90 6.04
CA ILE A 331 -14.28 7.44 5.68
C ILE A 331 -15.00 6.82 6.88
N VAL A 332 -14.27 6.07 7.71
CA VAL A 332 -14.83 5.39 8.87
C VAL A 332 -15.03 6.33 10.06
N TYR A 333 -14.06 7.19 10.36
CA TYR A 333 -14.02 7.93 11.63
C TYR A 333 -14.16 9.45 11.52
N ASP A 334 -13.84 10.07 10.39
CA ASP A 334 -14.04 11.51 10.18
C ASP A 334 -14.18 11.88 8.69
N ARG A 335 -15.43 11.80 8.21
CA ARG A 335 -15.76 11.94 6.79
C ARG A 335 -15.42 13.33 6.22
N ARG A 336 -15.38 14.37 7.07
CA ARG A 336 -15.01 15.73 6.64
C ARG A 336 -13.54 15.81 6.23
N LYS A 337 -12.71 14.92 6.79
CA LYS A 337 -11.26 14.89 6.57
C LYS A 337 -10.84 13.95 5.43
N VAL A 338 -11.79 13.33 4.74
CA VAL A 338 -11.53 12.57 3.50
C VAL A 338 -10.82 13.45 2.45
N ILE A 339 -11.08 14.77 2.47
CA ILE A 339 -10.37 15.73 1.63
C ILE A 339 -8.85 15.72 1.83
N LEU A 340 -8.36 15.44 3.04
CA LEU A 340 -6.92 15.36 3.32
C LEU A 340 -6.29 14.16 2.59
N ALA A 341 -6.96 13.00 2.61
CA ALA A 341 -6.52 11.86 1.81
C ALA A 341 -6.62 12.15 0.30
N GLY A 342 -7.63 12.91 -0.13
CA GLY A 342 -7.75 13.39 -1.51
C GLY A 342 -6.63 14.33 -1.95
N ILE A 343 -6.12 15.17 -1.04
CA ILE A 343 -4.96 16.03 -1.31
C ILE A 343 -3.70 15.18 -1.47
N LEU A 344 -3.47 14.19 -0.59
CA LEU A 344 -2.35 13.26 -0.74
C LEU A 344 -2.40 12.51 -2.09
N ASP A 345 -3.59 12.00 -2.43
CA ASP A 345 -3.80 11.27 -3.68
C ASP A 345 -3.63 12.18 -4.91
N GLY A 346 -4.10 13.42 -4.84
CA GLY A 346 -3.91 14.42 -5.90
C GLY A 346 -2.43 14.78 -6.11
N ILE A 347 -1.67 14.97 -5.03
CA ILE A 347 -0.22 15.21 -5.12
C ILE A 347 0.48 13.99 -5.74
N ALA A 348 0.17 12.78 -5.28
CA ALA A 348 0.74 11.56 -5.84
C ALA A 348 0.37 11.40 -7.33
N THR A 349 -0.86 11.71 -7.72
CA THR A 349 -1.32 11.72 -9.11
C THR A 349 -0.49 12.67 -9.96
N ILE A 350 -0.23 13.88 -9.46
CA ILE A 350 0.62 14.87 -10.14
C ILE A 350 2.03 14.30 -10.35
N THR A 351 2.64 13.69 -9.33
CA THR A 351 3.98 13.07 -9.44
C THR A 351 4.00 11.85 -10.37
N TYR A 352 2.91 11.08 -10.43
CA TYR A 352 2.74 9.98 -11.38
C TYR A 352 2.69 10.52 -12.82
N CYS A 353 1.99 11.63 -13.05
CA CYS A 353 1.95 12.25 -14.37
C CYS A 353 3.34 12.77 -14.81
N HIS A 354 4.17 13.25 -13.89
CA HIS A 354 5.57 13.55 -14.20
C HIS A 354 6.32 12.30 -14.66
N CYS A 355 6.20 11.20 -13.92
CA CYS A 355 6.92 9.96 -14.25
C CYS A 355 6.42 9.27 -15.53
N LEU A 356 5.12 9.34 -15.81
CA LEU A 356 4.50 8.65 -16.94
C LEU A 356 4.41 9.50 -18.20
N TYR A 357 4.25 10.82 -18.07
CA TYR A 357 4.02 11.73 -19.19
C TYR A 357 5.05 12.85 -19.31
N GLY A 358 6.05 12.92 -18.42
CA GLY A 358 7.12 13.91 -18.50
C GLY A 358 6.70 15.34 -18.15
N LEU A 359 5.62 15.53 -17.38
CA LEU A 359 5.23 16.87 -16.90
C LEU A 359 6.33 17.47 -16.01
N ASP A 360 6.83 18.68 -16.31
CA ASP A 360 7.80 19.33 -15.42
C ASP A 360 7.11 19.86 -14.14
N LEU A 361 7.66 19.47 -13.00
CA LEU A 361 7.09 19.74 -11.66
C LEU A 361 8.15 20.10 -10.63
N ILE A 362 9.42 20.28 -11.04
CA ILE A 362 10.55 20.36 -10.12
C ILE A 362 10.36 21.49 -9.09
N GLU A 363 9.82 22.63 -9.53
CA GLU A 363 9.58 23.80 -8.68
C GLU A 363 8.52 23.57 -7.59
N HIS A 364 7.59 22.63 -7.81
CA HIS A 364 6.46 22.40 -6.90
C HIS A 364 6.74 21.35 -5.83
N TYR A 365 7.79 20.54 -5.96
CA TYR A 365 8.06 19.42 -5.03
C TYR A 365 8.23 19.87 -3.58
N LYS A 366 8.83 21.04 -3.33
CA LYS A 366 8.98 21.58 -1.97
C LYS A 366 7.61 21.90 -1.34
N VAL A 367 6.70 22.51 -2.10
CA VAL A 367 5.35 22.84 -1.62
C VAL A 367 4.56 21.56 -1.36
N PHE A 368 4.61 20.59 -2.27
CA PHE A 368 3.98 19.29 -2.08
C PHE A 368 4.53 18.54 -0.87
N ALA A 369 5.83 18.61 -0.62
CA ALA A 369 6.45 18.03 0.57
C ALA A 369 5.91 18.67 1.86
N VAL A 370 5.79 20.00 1.93
CA VAL A 370 5.17 20.69 3.08
C VAL A 370 3.75 20.18 3.30
N ILE A 371 2.93 20.10 2.25
CA ILE A 371 1.53 19.67 2.37
C ILE A 371 1.44 18.23 2.89
N ASN A 372 2.22 17.30 2.32
CA ASN A 372 2.25 15.91 2.78
C ASN A 372 2.68 15.80 4.24
N LEU A 373 3.71 16.55 4.66
CA LEU A 373 4.19 16.59 6.04
C LEU A 373 3.15 17.16 7.00
N LEU A 374 2.43 18.21 6.61
CA LEU A 374 1.36 18.80 7.43
C LEU A 374 0.19 17.82 7.62
N ILE A 375 -0.19 17.08 6.58
CA ILE A 375 -1.24 16.06 6.68
C ILE A 375 -0.78 14.90 7.58
N LEU A 376 0.46 14.44 7.44
CA LEU A 376 1.02 13.42 8.32
C LEU A 376 1.05 13.91 9.78
N PHE A 377 1.52 15.12 10.03
CA PHE A 377 1.55 15.71 11.37
C PHE A 377 0.15 15.82 11.97
N TYR A 378 -0.84 16.25 11.18
CA TYR A 378 -2.24 16.25 11.57
C TYR A 378 -2.69 14.85 12.02
N MET A 379 -2.36 13.79 11.28
CA MET A 379 -2.72 12.41 11.64
C MET A 379 -1.99 11.88 12.88
N ILE A 380 -0.73 12.30 13.10
CA ILE A 380 0.01 12.00 14.33
C ILE A 380 -0.69 12.65 15.53
N VAL A 381 -1.06 13.93 15.42
CA VAL A 381 -1.79 14.66 16.46
C VAL A 381 -3.17 14.03 16.72
N GLU A 382 -3.91 13.67 15.68
CA GLU A 382 -5.19 12.95 15.78
C GLU A 382 -5.00 11.62 16.55
N THR A 383 -3.92 10.88 16.30
CA THR A 383 -3.60 9.64 17.03
C THR A 383 -3.49 9.90 18.54
N VAL A 384 -2.78 10.96 18.91
CA VAL A 384 -2.63 11.37 20.33
C VAL A 384 -3.96 11.82 20.94
N ILE A 385 -4.76 12.60 20.21
CA ILE A 385 -6.08 13.06 20.67
C ILE A 385 -7.01 11.88 20.92
N VAL A 386 -7.07 10.92 20.00
CA VAL A 386 -7.91 9.72 20.13
C VAL A 386 -7.46 8.88 21.33
N CYS A 387 -6.15 8.73 21.56
CA CYS A 387 -5.63 8.07 22.76
C CYS A 387 -6.05 8.80 24.06
N ASN A 388 -6.00 10.14 24.07
CA ASN A 388 -6.38 10.94 25.25
C ASN A 388 -7.87 10.84 25.60
N LYS A 389 -8.76 10.98 24.60
CA LYS A 389 -10.22 10.90 24.83
C LYS A 389 -10.62 9.58 25.48
N LYS A 390 -9.95 8.50 25.07
CA LYS A 390 -10.15 7.16 25.65
C LYS A 390 -9.72 7.08 27.11
N LYS A 391 -8.55 7.62 27.46
CA LYS A 391 -8.08 7.68 28.86
C LYS A 391 -9.06 8.44 29.76
N ALA A 392 -9.70 9.48 29.22
CA ALA A 392 -10.69 10.29 29.94
C ALA A 392 -12.09 9.64 30.04
N GLY A 393 -12.33 8.46 29.44
CA GLY A 393 -13.65 7.83 29.40
C GLY A 393 -14.68 8.59 28.54
N ILE A 394 -14.23 9.54 27.72
CA ILE A 394 -15.10 10.37 26.88
C ILE A 394 -15.30 9.65 25.54
N SER A 395 -16.49 9.09 25.31
CA SER A 395 -16.84 8.54 23.99
C SER A 395 -16.92 9.68 22.97
N ALA A 396 -16.21 9.56 21.86
CA ALA A 396 -16.22 10.50 20.75
C ALA A 396 -17.49 10.41 19.90
#